data_AF-A0A8H3AVZ2-F1
#
_entry.id   AF-A0A8H3AVZ2-F1
#
_cell.length_a   1.000
_cell.length_b   1.000
_cell.length_c   1.000
_cell.angle_alpha   90.00
_cell.angle_beta   90.00
_cell.angle_gamma   90.00
#
_symmetry.space_group_name_H-M   'P 1'
#
loop_
_entity.id
_entity.type
_entity.pdbx_description
1 polymer ?
#
loop_
_entity_poly.entity_id
_entity_poly.type
_entity_poly.pdbx_seq_one_letter_code
_entity_poly.pdbx_strand_id
1 'polypeptide(L)'
;MSQTVVCQAEVETLPILDHDRPLERSDSHYGTFSGHLVGDQQYFLNPGPPDLDAHTIDSSRGESGSIDLAIDSGLRVGNIFIDDKVLYLLGACMGVFAVGLNDTATGANLPSIQEHYDLPYAIVSLVFLAGFGGYLISCMLNSVLQNAIGTRSVLLIAGLLYAGGSLLISFAPPFPLVITGLGLMGFGGGFYEACLTSIVSHFDNSKFMNILYAFFGLGALVSPFIIGALVKAGVPWNTYYWFPLSLALLVTLCHVVLFKDYVTPSDHEHHENTEQRSARTSFIQIMRLPITWIGIILIILSFAISDTLSSWLTSYLIEAKGSEPDVSRYQLSMFWAGESYMRSDLLFASFYP
;
A
#
# COMPACT_ATOMS: atom_id res chain seq x y z
N MET A 1 2.64 -35.95 11.37
CA MET A 1 4.00 -36.38 11.78
C MET A 1 4.97 -35.94 10.69
N SER A 2 5.54 -34.74 10.82
CA SER A 2 6.90 -34.37 10.38
C SER A 2 7.09 -32.90 10.71
N GLN A 3 7.98 -32.63 11.67
CA GLN A 3 8.36 -31.29 12.12
C GLN A 3 9.33 -30.68 11.11
N THR A 4 9.27 -29.36 10.87
CA THR A 4 10.34 -28.63 10.20
C THR A 4 10.94 -27.64 11.18
N VAL A 5 12.25 -27.79 11.34
CA VAL A 5 13.10 -27.27 12.40
C VAL A 5 13.49 -25.82 12.11
N VAL A 6 13.41 -24.99 13.15
CA VAL A 6 13.93 -23.62 13.21
C VAL A 6 15.46 -23.68 13.28
N CYS A 7 16.14 -23.01 12.35
CA CYS A 7 17.60 -22.87 12.39
C CYS A 7 17.96 -21.54 13.07
N GLN A 8 18.38 -21.60 14.33
CA GLN A 8 19.07 -20.49 15.02
C GLN A 8 20.54 -20.48 14.59
N ALA A 9 21.02 -19.33 14.13
CA ALA A 9 22.44 -19.12 13.91
C ALA A 9 23.13 -18.81 15.25
N GLU A 10 23.92 -19.77 15.73
CA GLU A 10 24.79 -19.65 16.89
C GLU A 10 26.14 -19.05 16.45
N VAL A 11 26.53 -17.94 17.08
CA VAL A 11 27.82 -17.27 16.84
C VAL A 11 28.87 -17.99 17.67
N GLU A 12 29.60 -18.91 17.03
CA GLU A 12 30.77 -19.60 17.61
C GLU A 12 31.93 -18.62 17.83
N THR A 13 32.35 -18.51 19.09
CA THR A 13 33.60 -17.91 19.56
C THR A 13 34.81 -18.77 19.19
N LEU A 14 35.93 -18.15 18.81
CA LEU A 14 37.26 -18.77 18.66
C LEU A 14 38.38 -17.75 18.98
N PRO A 15 39.62 -18.17 19.31
CA PRO A 15 40.05 -18.32 20.69
C PRO A 15 41.26 -17.44 21.10
N ILE A 16 41.59 -17.56 22.38
CA ILE A 16 42.66 -16.95 23.18
C ILE A 16 44.06 -17.12 22.56
N LEU A 17 44.88 -16.06 22.62
CA LEU A 17 46.34 -16.15 22.72
C LEU A 17 46.84 -15.23 23.83
N ASP A 18 47.57 -15.86 24.75
CA ASP A 18 48.13 -15.35 26.00
C ASP A 18 49.56 -14.82 25.79
N HIS A 19 49.94 -13.74 26.47
CA HIS A 19 51.31 -13.51 26.94
C HIS A 19 51.37 -12.36 27.97
N ASP A 20 51.35 -12.74 29.25
CA ASP A 20 52.43 -12.46 30.23
C ASP A 20 53.05 -11.04 30.30
N ARG A 21 52.61 -10.23 31.28
CA ARG A 21 53.33 -9.90 32.54
C ARG A 21 52.96 -8.51 33.13
N PRO A 22 53.12 -8.34 34.46
CA PRO A 22 52.29 -7.47 35.30
C PRO A 22 52.99 -6.18 35.73
N LEU A 23 52.25 -5.27 36.37
CA LEU A 23 52.64 -4.53 37.59
C LEU A 23 51.47 -3.65 38.07
N GLU A 24 50.95 -3.99 39.26
CA GLU A 24 50.60 -3.13 40.41
C GLU A 24 49.91 -1.77 40.16
N ARG A 25 48.92 -1.28 40.92
CA ARG A 25 48.29 -1.59 42.22
C ARG A 25 47.34 -0.40 42.48
N SER A 26 46.10 -0.61 42.90
CA SER A 26 45.57 -0.10 44.18
C SER A 26 44.04 -0.12 44.15
N ASP A 27 43.44 -1.07 44.88
CA ASP A 27 42.45 -0.89 45.97
C ASP A 27 41.33 0.16 45.77
N SER A 28 40.04 -0.07 46.07
CA SER A 28 39.40 -1.13 46.84
C SER A 28 37.86 -1.04 46.74
N HIS A 29 37.27 -2.24 46.69
CA HIS A 29 35.96 -2.73 47.13
C HIS A 29 34.83 -1.82 47.67
N TYR A 30 33.67 -2.07 47.06
CA TYR A 30 32.32 -2.04 47.62
C TYR A 30 32.14 -2.89 48.88
N GLY A 31 31.23 -2.46 49.77
CA GLY A 31 30.74 -3.22 50.92
C GLY A 31 29.26 -2.99 51.22
N THR A 32 28.49 -4.05 51.03
CA THR A 32 27.08 -4.36 51.32
C THR A 32 26.67 -4.18 52.79
N PHE A 33 25.40 -3.85 53.11
CA PHE A 33 24.59 -4.60 54.12
C PHE A 33 23.09 -4.23 54.20
N SER A 34 22.28 -5.21 54.58
CA SER A 34 20.80 -5.29 54.69
C SER A 34 20.19 -4.80 56.02
N GLY A 35 18.88 -4.46 56.02
CA GLY A 35 17.91 -4.99 57.01
C GLY A 35 17.02 -4.03 57.84
N HIS A 36 15.70 -4.34 57.85
CA HIS A 36 14.69 -4.24 58.95
C HIS A 36 13.69 -3.05 59.12
N LEU A 37 12.42 -3.33 58.74
CA LEU A 37 11.07 -3.23 59.41
C LEU A 37 10.58 -2.09 60.34
N VAL A 38 9.24 -1.89 60.26
CA VAL A 38 8.24 -1.23 61.19
C VAL A 38 8.09 0.30 61.03
N GLY A 39 6.94 0.98 61.02
CA GLY A 39 5.50 0.69 61.18
C GLY A 39 4.75 2.00 61.57
N ASP A 40 3.51 2.14 61.10
CA ASP A 40 2.34 2.90 61.61
C ASP A 40 2.20 4.46 61.68
N GLN A 41 1.11 4.90 61.02
CA GLN A 41 -0.03 5.75 61.43
C GLN A 41 0.07 7.24 61.89
N GLN A 42 -0.79 8.01 61.20
CA GLN A 42 -1.70 9.08 61.66
C GLN A 42 -1.12 10.41 62.15
N TYR A 43 -1.64 11.54 61.62
CA TYR A 43 -2.45 12.51 62.37
C TYR A 43 -3.14 13.50 61.40
N PHE A 44 -4.45 13.62 61.56
CA PHE A 44 -5.37 14.56 60.89
C PHE A 44 -5.68 15.72 61.87
N LEU A 45 -5.98 16.92 61.34
CA LEU A 45 -6.84 18.03 61.84
C LEU A 45 -6.21 19.41 62.18
N ASN A 46 -6.77 20.40 61.46
CA ASN A 46 -6.83 21.89 61.51
C ASN A 46 -7.13 22.52 62.91
N PRO A 47 -7.32 23.86 63.14
CA PRO A 47 -7.19 25.09 62.30
C PRO A 47 -6.58 26.37 62.99
N GLY A 48 -6.34 27.48 62.25
CA GLY A 48 -6.29 28.86 62.81
C GLY A 48 -5.30 29.89 62.18
N PRO A 49 -5.71 31.13 61.81
CA PRO A 49 -4.88 32.24 61.28
C PRO A 49 -4.46 33.24 62.42
N PRO A 50 -3.73 34.39 62.24
CA PRO A 50 -3.55 35.25 61.04
C PRO A 50 -2.14 35.89 60.78
N ASP A 51 -2.07 36.60 59.63
CA ASP A 51 -1.19 37.70 59.18
C ASP A 51 0.35 37.58 59.21
N LEU A 52 0.98 37.71 58.02
CA LEU A 52 1.94 38.79 57.70
C LEU A 52 2.38 38.76 56.22
N ASP A 53 2.54 39.96 55.64
CA ASP A 53 2.90 40.29 54.26
C ASP A 53 4.27 39.75 53.80
N ALA A 54 4.39 39.38 52.51
CA ALA A 54 5.44 39.84 51.60
C ALA A 54 5.33 39.21 50.19
N HIS A 55 5.48 40.07 49.19
CA HIS A 55 5.55 39.78 47.76
C HIS A 55 6.65 38.78 47.37
N THR A 56 6.29 37.75 46.58
CA THR A 56 7.17 37.25 45.51
C THR A 56 6.35 36.64 44.39
N ILE A 57 6.63 37.09 43.17
CA ILE A 57 6.14 36.56 41.90
C ILE A 57 6.86 35.23 41.65
N ASP A 58 6.13 34.13 41.49
CA ASP A 58 6.59 33.07 40.57
C ASP A 58 5.41 32.32 39.93
N SER A 59 5.65 32.10 38.65
CA SER A 59 4.94 31.38 37.63
C SER A 59 4.77 29.89 37.92
N SER A 60 3.94 29.24 37.09
CA SER A 60 3.81 27.79 36.89
C SER A 60 2.83 27.01 37.81
N ARG A 61 1.55 27.15 37.49
CA ARG A 61 0.57 26.07 37.65
C ARG A 61 0.04 25.71 36.26
N GLY A 62 0.88 25.05 35.47
CA GLY A 62 0.48 24.39 34.24
C GLY A 62 0.08 22.97 34.58
N GLU A 63 -1.22 22.75 34.77
CA GLU A 63 -1.78 21.40 34.65
C GLU A 63 -1.38 20.86 33.27
N SER A 64 -0.59 19.80 33.28
CA SER A 64 -0.36 18.91 32.14
C SER A 64 -1.67 18.19 31.83
N GLY A 65 -2.67 18.92 31.34
CA GLY A 65 -3.74 18.38 30.54
C GLY A 65 -3.22 18.35 29.10
N SER A 66 -2.78 17.17 28.66
CA SER A 66 -2.70 16.86 27.24
C SER A 66 -4.08 17.12 26.66
N ILE A 67 -4.25 18.28 26.02
CA ILE A 67 -5.35 18.49 25.10
C ILE A 67 -4.99 17.62 23.90
N ASP A 68 -5.37 16.34 23.99
CA ASP A 68 -5.58 15.49 22.83
C ASP A 68 -6.65 16.20 22.01
N LEU A 69 -6.21 17.10 21.14
CA LEU A 69 -7.03 17.64 20.06
C LEU A 69 -7.14 16.54 19.00
N ALA A 70 -7.71 15.40 19.39
CA ALA A 70 -8.30 14.47 18.46
C ALA A 70 -9.45 15.25 17.81
N ILE A 71 -9.16 15.81 16.64
CA ILE A 71 -10.21 16.20 15.71
C ILE A 71 -10.89 14.88 15.36
N ASP A 72 -11.92 14.53 16.13
CA ASP A 72 -12.84 13.44 15.86
C ASP A 72 -13.76 13.92 14.74
N SER A 73 -13.17 14.22 13.59
CA SER A 73 -13.87 14.34 12.34
C SER A 73 -14.13 12.91 11.88
N GLY A 74 -15.41 12.58 11.78
CA GLY A 74 -15.88 11.31 11.32
C GLY A 74 -17.19 11.55 10.60
N LEU A 75 -17.42 10.84 9.50
CA LEU A 75 -18.66 10.97 8.75
C LEU A 75 -19.81 10.34 9.56
N ARG A 76 -20.69 11.19 10.10
CA ARG A 76 -21.94 10.74 10.75
C ARG A 76 -23.00 10.45 9.69
N VAL A 77 -23.31 9.16 9.49
CA VAL A 77 -24.49 8.72 8.73
C VAL A 77 -25.54 8.23 9.71
N GLY A 78 -26.50 9.11 10.05
CA GLY A 78 -27.52 8.81 11.05
C GLY A 78 -26.92 8.57 12.43
N ASN A 79 -27.11 7.36 12.98
CA ASN A 79 -26.61 6.98 14.31
C ASN A 79 -25.24 6.26 14.28
N ILE A 80 -24.62 6.12 13.11
CA ILE A 80 -23.33 5.43 12.92
C ILE A 80 -22.24 6.51 12.76
N PHE A 81 -21.23 6.45 13.61
CA PHE A 81 -20.02 7.27 13.52
C PHE A 81 -18.92 6.46 12.82
N ILE A 82 -18.45 6.94 11.67
CA ILE A 82 -17.36 6.30 10.92
C ILE A 82 -16.12 7.19 11.05
N ASP A 83 -15.05 6.63 11.59
CA ASP A 83 -13.73 7.27 11.67
C ASP A 83 -13.23 7.61 10.26
N ASP A 84 -12.76 8.84 10.06
CA ASP A 84 -12.19 9.33 8.80
C ASP A 84 -11.10 8.38 8.24
N LYS A 85 -10.30 7.75 9.10
CA LYS A 85 -9.27 6.78 8.67
C LYS A 85 -9.86 5.57 7.97
N VAL A 86 -10.97 5.04 8.50
CA VAL A 86 -11.68 3.90 7.91
C VAL A 86 -12.33 4.31 6.60
N LEU A 87 -12.84 5.53 6.53
CA LEU A 87 -13.45 6.08 5.33
C LEU A 87 -12.43 6.26 4.19
N TYR A 88 -11.25 6.81 4.48
CA TYR A 88 -10.15 6.94 3.53
C TYR A 88 -9.59 5.58 3.11
N LEU A 89 -9.46 4.63 4.04
CA LEU A 89 -9.05 3.27 3.73
C LEU A 89 -10.05 2.58 2.81
N LEU A 90 -11.36 2.71 3.06
CA LEU A 90 -12.41 2.15 2.20
C LEU A 90 -12.37 2.78 0.81
N GLY A 91 -12.20 4.10 0.73
CA GLY A 91 -11.99 4.82 -0.52
C GLY A 91 -10.77 4.28 -1.28
N ALA A 92 -9.65 4.08 -0.59
CA ALA A 92 -8.45 3.50 -1.17
C ALA A 92 -8.66 2.07 -1.68
N CYS A 93 -9.31 1.21 -0.88
CA CYS A 93 -9.64 -0.16 -1.27
C CYS A 93 -10.52 -0.20 -2.52
N MET A 94 -11.52 0.69 -2.61
CA MET A 94 -12.40 0.75 -3.78
C MET A 94 -11.65 1.19 -5.05
N GLY A 95 -10.71 2.13 -4.93
CA GLY A 95 -9.87 2.56 -6.06
C GLY A 95 -8.92 1.48 -6.53
N VAL A 96 -8.19 0.86 -5.60
CA VAL A 96 -7.23 -0.21 -5.91
C VAL A 96 -7.94 -1.47 -6.43
N PHE A 97 -9.17 -1.76 -5.97
CA PHE A 97 -10.03 -2.79 -6.57
C PHE A 97 -10.33 -2.50 -8.05
N ALA A 98 -10.64 -1.25 -8.40
CA ALA A 98 -10.91 -0.86 -9.78
C ALA A 98 -9.67 -1.00 -10.67
N VAL A 99 -8.48 -0.64 -10.15
CA VAL A 99 -7.20 -0.85 -10.84
C VAL A 99 -6.96 -2.34 -11.08
N GLY A 100 -7.04 -3.17 -10.03
CA GLY A 100 -6.81 -4.61 -10.13
C GLY A 100 -7.77 -5.33 -11.09
N LEU A 101 -9.03 -4.88 -11.14
CA LEU A 101 -10.03 -5.39 -12.07
C LEU A 101 -9.59 -5.22 -13.54
N ASN A 102 -8.96 -4.11 -13.91
CA ASN A 102 -8.51 -3.93 -15.29
C ASN A 102 -7.16 -4.60 -15.59
N ASP A 103 -6.27 -4.65 -14.61
CA ASP A 103 -4.90 -5.12 -14.81
C ASP A 103 -4.88 -6.56 -15.33
N THR A 104 -5.67 -7.42 -14.69
CA THR A 104 -5.83 -8.82 -15.10
C THR A 104 -6.72 -9.00 -16.34
N ALA A 105 -7.63 -8.05 -16.59
CA ALA A 105 -8.53 -8.11 -17.72
C ALA A 105 -7.81 -8.09 -19.07
N THR A 106 -6.71 -7.34 -19.15
CA THR A 106 -5.91 -7.25 -20.38
C THR A 106 -5.36 -8.62 -20.79
N GLY A 107 -4.85 -9.40 -19.83
CA GLY A 107 -4.39 -10.77 -20.08
C GLY A 107 -5.52 -11.74 -20.44
N ALA A 108 -6.66 -11.64 -19.77
CA ALA A 108 -7.81 -12.51 -20.02
C ALA A 108 -8.52 -12.22 -21.37
N ASN A 109 -8.50 -10.97 -21.84
CA ASN A 109 -9.05 -10.53 -23.13
C ASN A 109 -8.06 -10.71 -24.28
N LEU A 110 -6.77 -10.92 -24.01
CA LEU A 110 -5.72 -10.98 -25.03
C LEU A 110 -6.05 -11.93 -26.20
N PRO A 111 -6.54 -13.17 -25.98
CA PRO A 111 -6.90 -14.06 -27.08
C PRO A 111 -8.05 -13.51 -27.94
N SER A 112 -9.03 -12.84 -27.30
CA SER A 112 -10.19 -12.26 -28.00
C SER A 112 -9.82 -11.00 -28.79
N ILE A 113 -8.85 -10.22 -28.31
CA ILE A 113 -8.28 -9.09 -29.06
C ILE A 113 -7.51 -9.62 -30.28
N GLN A 114 -6.70 -10.67 -30.09
CA GLN A 114 -5.94 -11.29 -31.17
C GLN A 114 -6.86 -11.83 -32.27
N GLU A 115 -7.92 -12.54 -31.91
CA GLU A 115 -8.93 -13.05 -32.85
C GLU A 115 -9.65 -11.93 -33.61
N HIS A 116 -9.97 -10.83 -32.94
CA HIS A 116 -10.70 -9.71 -33.55
C HIS A 116 -9.87 -8.93 -34.59
N TYR A 117 -8.59 -8.68 -34.31
CA TYR A 117 -7.73 -7.89 -35.20
C TYR A 117 -6.91 -8.74 -36.19
N ASP A 118 -6.91 -10.06 -36.04
CA ASP A 118 -6.12 -11.01 -36.87
C ASP A 118 -4.64 -10.59 -37.00
N LEU A 119 -4.06 -10.16 -35.88
CA LEU A 119 -2.69 -9.66 -35.80
C LEU A 119 -1.74 -10.73 -35.23
N PRO A 120 -0.46 -10.72 -35.63
CA PRO A 120 0.57 -11.53 -35.00
C PRO A 120 0.62 -11.28 -33.50
N TYR A 121 0.81 -12.36 -32.73
CA TYR A 121 0.86 -12.32 -31.27
C TYR A 121 1.88 -11.30 -30.70
N ALA A 122 3.03 -11.16 -31.37
CA ALA A 122 4.06 -10.18 -31.00
C ALA A 122 3.60 -8.71 -31.12
N ILE A 123 2.64 -8.42 -31.99
CA ILE A 123 2.06 -7.09 -32.13
C ILE A 123 0.98 -6.89 -31.06
N VAL A 124 0.15 -7.92 -30.83
CA VAL A 124 -0.90 -7.87 -29.79
C VAL A 124 -0.30 -7.69 -28.40
N SER A 125 0.84 -8.31 -28.10
CA SER A 125 1.52 -8.18 -26.80
C SER A 125 2.04 -6.76 -26.49
N LEU A 126 2.10 -5.86 -27.47
CA LEU A 126 2.42 -4.44 -27.24
C LEU A 126 1.44 -3.75 -26.29
N VAL A 127 0.24 -4.31 -26.11
CA VAL A 127 -0.75 -3.83 -25.14
C VAL A 127 -0.21 -3.83 -23.70
N PHE A 128 0.57 -4.85 -23.32
CA PHE A 128 1.22 -4.92 -22.00
C PHE A 128 2.29 -3.86 -21.88
N LEU A 129 3.09 -3.66 -22.93
CA LEU A 129 4.14 -2.65 -22.93
C LEU A 129 3.57 -1.23 -22.82
N ALA A 130 2.42 -0.97 -23.47
CA ALA A 130 1.74 0.31 -23.40
C ALA A 130 1.22 0.59 -21.98
N GLY A 131 0.52 -0.38 -21.39
CA GLY A 131 0.00 -0.29 -20.01
C GLY A 131 1.13 -0.08 -19.01
N PHE A 132 2.17 -0.91 -19.06
CA PHE A 132 3.35 -0.78 -18.22
C PHE A 132 4.07 0.56 -18.39
N GLY A 133 4.25 1.02 -19.64
CA GLY A 133 4.88 2.30 -19.94
C GLY A 133 4.11 3.48 -19.33
N GLY A 134 2.78 3.49 -19.46
CA GLY A 134 1.91 4.49 -18.83
C GLY A 134 2.01 4.46 -17.30
N TYR A 135 1.96 3.27 -16.72
CA TYR A 135 2.08 3.06 -15.27
C TYR A 135 3.43 3.57 -14.74
N LEU A 136 4.54 3.22 -15.40
CA LEU A 136 5.88 3.62 -15.00
C LEU A 136 6.06 5.14 -15.00
N ILE A 137 5.59 5.82 -16.06
CA ILE A 137 5.65 7.29 -16.14
C ILE A 137 4.86 7.91 -14.98
N SER A 138 3.72 7.31 -14.64
CA SER A 138 2.86 7.81 -13.54
C SER A 138 3.55 7.69 -12.20
N CYS A 139 4.17 6.55 -11.90
CA CYS A 139 4.96 6.37 -10.67
C CYS A 139 6.07 7.41 -10.54
N MET A 140 6.75 7.76 -11.63
CA MET A 140 7.80 8.78 -11.62
C MET A 140 7.26 10.20 -11.37
N LEU A 141 6.07 10.51 -11.89
CA LEU A 141 5.45 11.83 -11.78
C LEU A 141 4.60 12.01 -10.52
N ASN A 142 4.20 10.92 -9.88
CA ASN A 142 3.25 10.91 -8.78
C ASN A 142 3.66 11.82 -7.61
N SER A 143 4.92 11.76 -7.16
CA SER A 143 5.40 12.57 -6.04
C SER A 143 5.40 14.07 -6.36
N VAL A 144 5.81 14.45 -7.56
CA VAL A 144 5.81 15.86 -8.01
C VAL A 144 4.39 16.38 -8.12
N LEU A 145 3.49 15.58 -8.69
CA LEU A 145 2.12 16.01 -8.95
C LEU A 145 1.29 16.10 -7.67
N GLN A 146 1.44 15.16 -6.73
CA GLN A 146 0.78 15.22 -5.43
C GLN A 146 1.18 16.48 -4.65
N ASN A 147 2.47 16.85 -4.66
CA ASN A 147 2.95 18.05 -3.98
C ASN A 147 2.52 19.35 -4.70
N ALA A 148 2.38 19.33 -6.02
CA ALA A 148 2.10 20.55 -6.79
C ALA A 148 0.60 20.93 -6.84
N ILE A 149 -0.30 19.94 -7.00
CA ILE A 149 -1.74 20.19 -7.22
C ILE A 149 -2.65 19.54 -6.18
N GLY A 150 -2.07 18.82 -5.22
CA GLY A 150 -2.78 18.15 -4.12
C GLY A 150 -3.42 16.81 -4.51
N THR A 151 -3.55 15.94 -3.51
CA THR A 151 -4.08 14.56 -3.60
C THR A 151 -5.41 14.47 -4.33
N ARG A 152 -6.36 15.35 -4.01
CA ARG A 152 -7.70 15.35 -4.64
C ARG A 152 -7.65 15.60 -6.14
N SER A 153 -6.86 16.59 -6.58
CA SER A 153 -6.74 16.93 -7.99
C SER A 153 -6.04 15.82 -8.78
N VAL A 154 -5.06 15.15 -8.16
CA VAL A 154 -4.38 13.99 -8.75
C VAL A 154 -5.36 12.84 -8.94
N LEU A 155 -6.15 12.48 -7.92
CA LEU A 155 -7.16 11.40 -8.03
C LEU A 155 -8.21 11.70 -9.11
N LEU A 156 -8.62 12.97 -9.24
CA LEU A 156 -9.52 13.44 -10.30
C LEU A 156 -8.94 13.22 -11.70
N ILE A 157 -7.71 13.70 -11.92
CA ILE A 157 -7.04 13.60 -13.22
C ILE A 157 -6.78 12.13 -13.56
N ALA A 158 -6.29 11.35 -12.59
CA ALA A 158 -6.09 9.92 -12.72
C ALA A 158 -7.37 9.18 -13.14
N GLY A 159 -8.48 9.48 -12.45
CA GLY A 159 -9.82 9.00 -12.75
C GLY A 159 -10.30 9.30 -14.16
N LEU A 160 -10.17 10.55 -14.59
CA LEU A 160 -10.59 10.98 -15.92
C LEU A 160 -9.73 10.38 -17.03
N LEU A 161 -8.41 10.26 -16.83
CA LEU A 161 -7.52 9.63 -17.79
C LEU A 161 -7.82 8.13 -17.93
N TYR A 162 -8.02 7.46 -16.79
CA TYR A 162 -8.39 6.05 -16.77
C TYR A 162 -9.74 5.80 -17.47
N ALA A 163 -10.76 6.59 -17.12
CA ALA A 163 -12.06 6.54 -17.77
C ALA A 163 -11.96 6.85 -19.28
N GLY A 164 -11.17 7.86 -19.67
CA GLY A 164 -10.94 8.20 -21.07
C GLY A 164 -10.29 7.07 -21.86
N GLY A 165 -9.30 6.39 -21.29
CA GLY A 165 -8.66 5.23 -21.91
C GLY A 165 -9.62 4.06 -22.07
N SER A 166 -10.42 3.79 -21.03
CA SER A 166 -11.46 2.75 -21.06
C SER A 166 -12.51 3.04 -22.13
N LEU A 167 -13.02 4.28 -22.18
CA LEU A 167 -14.01 4.73 -23.16
C LEU A 167 -13.47 4.60 -24.59
N LEU A 168 -12.19 4.92 -24.82
CA LEU A 168 -11.57 4.79 -26.13
C LEU A 168 -11.61 3.35 -26.62
N ILE A 169 -11.29 2.39 -25.75
CA ILE A 169 -11.27 0.96 -26.08
C ILE A 169 -12.69 0.40 -26.24
N SER A 170 -13.67 0.89 -25.46
CA SER A 170 -15.07 0.46 -25.52
C SER A 170 -15.68 0.53 -26.93
N PHE A 171 -15.19 1.42 -27.80
CA PHE A 171 -15.67 1.54 -29.18
C PHE A 171 -14.97 0.61 -30.20
N ALA A 172 -14.11 -0.31 -29.75
CA ALA A 172 -13.31 -1.18 -30.62
C ALA A 172 -12.58 -0.40 -31.75
N PRO A 173 -11.76 0.60 -31.41
CA PRO A 173 -11.05 1.41 -32.42
C PRO A 173 -9.97 0.59 -33.12
N PRO A 174 -9.31 1.07 -34.18
CA PRO A 174 -8.19 0.35 -34.77
C PRO A 174 -7.06 0.11 -33.74
N PHE A 175 -6.33 -0.99 -33.89
CA PHE A 175 -5.40 -1.51 -32.88
C PHE A 175 -4.42 -0.47 -32.27
N PRO A 176 -3.81 0.47 -33.03
CA PRO A 176 -2.97 1.52 -32.43
C PRO A 176 -3.69 2.38 -31.39
N LEU A 177 -4.99 2.65 -31.57
CA LEU A 177 -5.77 3.38 -30.58
C LEU A 177 -6.07 2.55 -29.32
N VAL A 178 -6.17 1.22 -29.46
CA VAL A 178 -6.25 0.31 -28.30
C VAL A 178 -4.97 0.40 -27.46
N ILE A 179 -3.80 0.41 -28.10
CA ILE A 179 -2.51 0.64 -27.43
C ILE A 179 -2.51 1.97 -26.68
N THR A 180 -2.94 3.05 -27.32
CA THR A 180 -3.00 4.37 -26.64
C THR A 180 -4.01 4.39 -25.50
N GLY A 181 -5.15 3.70 -25.65
CA GLY A 181 -6.16 3.59 -24.61
C GLY A 181 -5.64 2.84 -23.40
N LEU A 182 -4.97 1.70 -23.60
CA LEU A 182 -4.36 0.92 -22.53
C LEU A 182 -3.18 1.65 -21.88
N GLY A 183 -2.38 2.38 -22.65
CA GLY A 183 -1.36 3.27 -22.09
C GLY A 183 -1.96 4.37 -21.22
N LEU A 184 -3.09 4.95 -21.64
CA LEU A 184 -3.81 5.96 -20.85
C LEU A 184 -4.43 5.38 -19.58
N MET A 185 -4.98 4.16 -19.66
CA MET A 185 -5.47 3.43 -18.49
C MET A 185 -4.34 3.06 -17.54
N GLY A 186 -3.20 2.58 -18.04
CA GLY A 186 -2.01 2.31 -17.23
C GLY A 186 -1.50 3.58 -16.54
N PHE A 187 -1.51 4.71 -17.25
CA PHE A 187 -1.14 6.00 -16.69
C PHE A 187 -2.10 6.44 -15.57
N GLY A 188 -3.41 6.48 -15.83
CA GLY A 188 -4.40 6.80 -14.79
C GLY A 188 -4.36 5.82 -13.60
N GLY A 189 -4.19 4.54 -13.87
CA GLY A 189 -4.13 3.47 -12.86
C GLY A 189 -2.91 3.60 -11.94
N GLY A 190 -1.75 3.93 -12.51
CA GLY A 190 -0.52 4.16 -11.73
C GLY A 190 -0.62 5.36 -10.79
N PHE A 191 -1.24 6.46 -11.23
CA PHE A 191 -1.52 7.57 -10.31
C PHE A 191 -2.50 7.17 -9.21
N TYR A 192 -3.56 6.44 -9.55
CA TYR A 192 -4.51 5.95 -8.56
C TYR A 192 -3.83 5.12 -7.49
N GLU A 193 -3.11 4.08 -7.90
CA GLU A 193 -2.45 3.17 -6.97
C GLU A 193 -1.41 3.90 -6.14
N ALA A 194 -0.51 4.67 -6.76
CA ALA A 194 0.56 5.35 -6.05
C ALA A 194 0.03 6.44 -5.08
N CYS A 195 -1.07 7.11 -5.42
CA CYS A 195 -1.72 8.08 -4.54
C CYS A 195 -2.41 7.41 -3.36
N LEU A 196 -3.23 6.38 -3.62
CA LEU A 196 -3.97 5.67 -2.58
C LEU A 196 -3.03 4.91 -1.62
N THR A 197 -1.98 4.28 -2.15
CA THR A 197 -0.94 3.65 -1.32
C THR A 197 -0.21 4.69 -0.48
N SER A 198 0.10 5.88 -1.01
CA SER A 198 0.70 6.94 -0.21
C SER A 198 -0.22 7.37 0.94
N ILE A 199 -1.52 7.55 0.69
CA ILE A 199 -2.51 7.90 1.72
C ILE A 199 -2.54 6.85 2.83
N VAL A 200 -2.63 5.56 2.47
CA VAL A 200 -2.68 4.46 3.44
C VAL A 200 -1.38 4.33 4.22
N SER A 201 -0.24 4.72 3.64
CA SER A 201 1.06 4.65 4.33
C SER A 201 1.15 5.57 5.53
N HIS A 202 0.42 6.70 5.53
CA HIS A 202 0.38 7.63 6.65
C HIS A 202 -0.32 7.08 7.90
N PHE A 203 -1.01 5.94 7.80
CA PHE A 203 -1.66 5.32 8.95
C PHE A 203 -0.71 4.48 9.81
N ASP A 204 0.59 4.39 9.46
CA ASP A 204 1.66 3.69 10.18
C ASP A 204 1.30 2.26 10.63
N ASN A 205 0.47 1.58 9.84
CA ASN A 205 -0.01 0.24 10.15
C ASN A 205 0.05 -0.65 8.91
N SER A 206 1.00 -1.57 8.92
CA SER A 206 1.21 -2.55 7.84
C SER A 206 -0.03 -3.39 7.53
N LYS A 207 -0.99 -3.50 8.46
CA LYS A 207 -2.26 -4.20 8.22
C LYS A 207 -3.11 -3.48 7.17
N PHE A 208 -3.16 -2.16 7.17
CA PHE A 208 -3.96 -1.43 6.17
C PHE A 208 -3.41 -1.58 4.76
N MET A 209 -2.09 -1.68 4.61
CA MET A 209 -1.45 -2.02 3.34
C MET A 209 -1.84 -3.41 2.84
N ASN A 210 -1.79 -4.42 3.71
CA ASN A 210 -2.21 -5.76 3.35
C ASN A 210 -3.70 -5.83 2.98
N ILE A 211 -4.57 -5.07 3.66
CA ILE A 211 -6.00 -4.96 3.30
C ILE A 211 -6.14 -4.33 1.91
N LEU A 212 -5.45 -3.21 1.65
CA LEU A 212 -5.49 -2.50 0.37
C LEU A 212 -5.16 -3.43 -0.80
N TYR A 213 -4.06 -4.18 -0.70
CA TYR A 213 -3.61 -5.11 -1.74
C TYR A 213 -4.40 -6.43 -1.77
N ALA A 214 -5.11 -6.79 -0.70
CA ALA A 214 -6.10 -7.87 -0.77
C ALA A 214 -7.29 -7.46 -1.64
N PHE A 215 -7.76 -6.20 -1.54
CA PHE A 215 -8.81 -5.68 -2.43
C PHE A 215 -8.35 -5.54 -3.88
N PHE A 216 -7.07 -5.21 -4.13
CA PHE A 216 -6.48 -5.30 -5.47
C PHE A 216 -6.68 -6.70 -6.06
N GLY A 217 -6.24 -7.73 -5.32
CA GLY A 217 -6.34 -9.12 -5.75
C GLY A 217 -7.79 -9.59 -5.92
N LEU A 218 -8.74 -9.08 -5.13
CA LEU A 218 -10.16 -9.34 -5.32
C LEU A 218 -10.69 -8.72 -6.63
N GLY A 219 -10.24 -7.52 -7.00
CA GLY A 219 -10.57 -6.92 -8.29
C GLY A 219 -10.03 -7.77 -9.45
N ALA A 220 -8.75 -8.12 -9.36
CA ALA A 220 -8.06 -8.99 -10.30
C ALA A 220 -8.75 -10.35 -10.47
N LEU A 221 -9.22 -10.93 -9.37
CA LEU A 221 -10.03 -12.16 -9.33
C LEU A 221 -11.34 -12.03 -10.10
N VAL A 222 -12.07 -10.92 -9.96
CA VAL A 222 -13.40 -10.73 -10.55
C VAL A 222 -13.34 -10.57 -12.07
N SER A 223 -12.25 -10.01 -12.59
CA SER A 223 -12.13 -9.65 -14.01
C SER A 223 -12.30 -10.81 -15.00
N PRO A 224 -11.67 -12.00 -14.84
CA PRO A 224 -11.77 -13.07 -15.82
C PRO A 224 -13.14 -13.77 -15.74
N PHE A 225 -13.84 -13.71 -14.60
CA PHE A 225 -15.23 -14.18 -14.50
C PHE A 225 -16.17 -13.33 -15.35
N ILE A 226 -16.03 -12.00 -15.30
CA ILE A 226 -16.83 -11.09 -16.12
C ILE A 226 -16.53 -11.34 -17.61
N ILE A 227 -15.26 -11.41 -17.98
CA ILE A 227 -14.84 -11.67 -19.37
C ILE A 227 -15.36 -13.03 -19.86
N GLY A 228 -15.20 -14.08 -19.06
CA GLY A 228 -15.71 -15.41 -19.38
C GLY A 228 -17.23 -15.42 -19.58
N ALA A 229 -17.98 -14.70 -18.74
CA ALA A 229 -19.42 -14.57 -18.88
C ALA A 229 -19.82 -13.82 -20.17
N LEU A 230 -19.11 -12.75 -20.53
CA LEU A 230 -19.35 -11.99 -21.76
C LEU A 230 -19.10 -12.85 -23.01
N VAL A 231 -18.01 -13.62 -23.01
CA VAL A 231 -17.67 -14.49 -24.13
C VAL A 231 -18.67 -15.64 -24.28
N LYS A 232 -19.11 -16.26 -23.18
CA LYS A 232 -20.19 -17.26 -23.21
C LYS A 232 -21.50 -16.70 -23.76
N ALA A 233 -21.78 -15.42 -23.51
CA ALA A 233 -22.94 -14.73 -24.04
C ALA A 233 -22.79 -14.30 -25.51
N GLY A 234 -21.64 -14.56 -26.17
CA GLY A 234 -21.36 -14.14 -27.54
C GLY A 234 -21.20 -12.62 -27.69
N VAL A 235 -20.91 -11.92 -26.59
CA VAL A 235 -20.74 -10.47 -26.56
C VAL A 235 -19.31 -10.12 -26.96
N PRO A 236 -19.09 -9.09 -27.79
CA PRO A 236 -17.75 -8.73 -28.23
C PRO A 236 -16.89 -8.22 -27.07
N TRP A 237 -15.58 -8.47 -27.16
CA TRP A 237 -14.59 -8.23 -26.11
C TRP A 237 -14.55 -6.78 -25.61
N ASN A 238 -14.79 -5.81 -26.49
CA ASN A 238 -14.80 -4.37 -26.16
C ASN A 238 -15.89 -4.01 -25.15
N THR A 239 -16.95 -4.83 -25.04
CA THR A 239 -18.04 -4.59 -24.09
C THR A 239 -17.55 -4.65 -22.65
N TYR A 240 -16.51 -5.43 -22.38
CA TYR A 240 -15.87 -5.48 -21.07
C TYR A 240 -15.45 -4.09 -20.58
N TYR A 241 -14.93 -3.24 -21.46
CA TYR A 241 -14.38 -1.93 -21.10
C TYR A 241 -15.44 -0.90 -20.66
N TRP A 242 -16.74 -1.19 -20.81
CA TRP A 242 -17.79 -0.37 -20.17
C TRP A 242 -17.83 -0.56 -18.65
N PHE A 243 -17.45 -1.73 -18.14
CA PHE A 243 -17.38 -1.98 -16.70
C PHE A 243 -16.30 -1.12 -16.01
N PRO A 244 -15.01 -1.16 -16.40
CA PRO A 244 -13.99 -0.30 -15.81
C PRO A 244 -14.25 1.18 -16.07
N LEU A 245 -14.89 1.57 -17.18
CA LEU A 245 -15.34 2.95 -17.38
C LEU A 245 -16.34 3.38 -16.29
N SER A 246 -17.41 2.60 -16.11
CA SER A 246 -18.45 2.92 -15.12
C SER A 246 -17.90 2.94 -13.69
N LEU A 247 -17.03 1.97 -13.38
CA LEU A 247 -16.40 1.85 -12.07
C LEU A 247 -15.43 3.03 -11.84
N ALA A 248 -14.60 3.38 -12.82
CA ALA A 248 -13.69 4.52 -12.71
C ALA A 248 -14.44 5.82 -12.49
N LEU A 249 -15.52 6.10 -13.22
CA LEU A 249 -16.33 7.31 -13.02
C LEU A 249 -16.98 7.34 -11.63
N LEU A 250 -17.53 6.21 -11.17
CA LEU A 250 -18.13 6.09 -9.84
C LEU A 250 -17.08 6.31 -8.75
N VAL A 251 -15.94 5.62 -8.84
CA VAL A 251 -14.82 5.72 -7.90
C VAL A 251 -14.26 7.13 -7.86
N THR A 252 -14.04 7.75 -9.02
CA THR A 252 -13.59 9.14 -9.13
C THR A 252 -14.55 10.08 -8.41
N LEU A 253 -15.86 9.95 -8.66
CA LEU A 253 -16.87 10.78 -8.02
C LEU A 253 -16.86 10.60 -6.50
N CYS A 254 -16.80 9.35 -6.04
CA CYS A 254 -16.69 9.06 -4.62
C CYS A 254 -15.43 9.67 -4.01
N HIS A 255 -14.26 9.54 -4.66
CA HIS A 255 -13.00 10.11 -4.17
C HIS A 255 -13.02 11.63 -4.10
N VAL A 256 -13.69 12.31 -5.03
CA VAL A 256 -13.87 13.77 -4.98
C VAL A 256 -14.60 14.21 -3.73
N VAL A 257 -15.57 13.40 -3.27
CA VAL A 257 -16.37 13.66 -2.08
C VAL A 257 -15.61 13.24 -0.82
N LEU A 258 -15.04 12.03 -0.83
CA LEU A 258 -14.32 11.42 0.30
C LEU A 258 -13.06 12.22 0.65
N PHE A 259 -12.23 12.54 -0.33
CA PHE A 259 -10.95 13.25 -0.13
C PHE A 259 -11.09 14.77 -0.23
N LYS A 260 -12.30 15.32 0.00
CA LYS A 260 -12.53 16.76 -0.04
C LYS A 260 -11.74 17.51 1.04
N ASP A 261 -11.73 16.96 2.24
CA ASP A 261 -11.14 17.56 3.44
C ASP A 261 -9.82 16.86 3.83
N TYR A 262 -9.32 15.95 2.98
CA TYR A 262 -8.04 15.29 3.18
C TYR A 262 -6.89 16.26 2.91
N VAL A 263 -6.18 16.62 3.97
CA VAL A 263 -4.93 17.37 3.90
C VAL A 263 -3.79 16.37 4.05
N THR A 264 -2.90 16.32 3.07
CA THR A 264 -1.72 15.46 3.16
C THR A 264 -0.88 15.94 4.35
N PRO A 265 -0.39 15.06 5.24
CA PRO A 265 0.38 15.46 6.42
C PRO A 265 1.66 16.28 6.14
N SER A 266 2.04 16.45 4.87
CA SER A 266 3.09 17.37 4.42
C SER A 266 2.76 18.86 4.55
N ASP A 267 1.52 19.24 4.87
CA ASP A 267 1.09 20.65 4.98
C ASP A 267 1.16 21.23 6.41
N HIS A 268 1.56 20.43 7.41
CA HIS A 268 1.80 20.94 8.76
C HIS A 268 3.30 21.16 8.99
N GLU A 269 3.66 22.45 9.02
CA GLU A 269 4.92 23.05 9.47
C GLU A 269 5.99 23.35 8.41
N HIS A 270 6.33 24.65 8.33
CA HIS A 270 7.44 25.25 7.57
C HIS A 270 8.84 24.78 8.07
N HIS A 271 9.11 23.47 8.02
CA HIS A 271 10.41 22.85 8.25
C HIS A 271 10.93 22.08 7.01
N GLU A 272 10.43 22.40 5.81
CA GLU A 272 10.70 21.68 4.55
C GLU A 272 12.20 21.51 4.20
N ASN A 273 13.07 22.47 4.55
CA ASN A 273 14.46 22.41 4.08
C ASN A 273 15.37 21.47 4.88
N THR A 274 15.04 21.17 6.15
CA THR A 274 15.90 20.35 7.02
C THR A 274 15.46 18.89 7.00
N GLU A 275 14.15 18.62 7.05
CA GLU A 275 13.62 17.25 7.01
C GLU A 275 13.73 16.62 5.63
N GLN A 276 13.44 17.33 4.55
CA GLN A 276 13.56 16.77 3.20
C GLN A 276 15.02 16.48 2.83
N ARG A 277 15.96 17.31 3.33
CA ARG A 277 17.40 17.07 3.19
C ARG A 277 17.86 15.89 4.05
N SER A 278 17.28 15.72 5.23
CA SER A 278 17.50 14.55 6.10
C SER A 278 16.99 13.26 5.44
N ALA A 279 15.75 13.23 4.97
CA ALA A 279 15.14 12.09 4.29
C ALA A 279 15.89 11.69 3.00
N ARG A 280 16.30 12.68 2.19
CA ARG A 280 17.11 12.43 1.00
C ARG A 280 18.49 11.85 1.35
N THR A 281 19.09 12.32 2.45
CA THR A 281 20.39 11.81 2.91
C THR A 281 20.26 10.38 3.42
N SER A 282 19.23 10.08 4.22
CA SER A 282 18.91 8.73 4.68
C SER A 282 18.61 7.78 3.53
N PHE A 283 17.85 8.21 2.52
CA PHE A 283 17.59 7.41 1.31
C PHE A 283 18.89 7.08 0.55
N ILE A 284 19.76 8.07 0.34
CA ILE A 284 21.06 7.86 -0.32
C ILE A 284 21.95 6.92 0.50
N GLN A 285 21.91 7.00 1.83
CA GLN A 285 22.66 6.10 2.71
C GLN A 285 22.14 4.66 2.60
N ILE A 286 20.83 4.44 2.58
CA ILE A 286 20.21 3.13 2.41
C ILE A 286 20.57 2.53 1.04
N MET A 287 20.57 3.34 -0.02
CA MET A 287 20.96 2.92 -1.38
C MET A 287 22.45 2.58 -1.52
N ARG A 288 23.30 2.98 -0.57
CA ARG A 288 24.73 2.60 -0.55
C ARG A 288 24.99 1.23 0.05
N LEU A 289 24.03 0.65 0.77
CA LEU A 289 24.20 -0.68 1.36
C LEU A 289 24.02 -1.76 0.28
N PRO A 290 24.97 -2.73 0.15
CA PRO A 290 24.88 -3.77 -0.86
C PRO A 290 23.65 -4.69 -0.67
N ILE A 291 23.21 -4.87 0.58
CA ILE A 291 22.01 -5.65 0.92
C ILE A 291 20.73 -5.04 0.33
N THR A 292 20.65 -3.71 0.22
CA THR A 292 19.51 -3.00 -0.37
C THR A 292 19.35 -3.36 -1.85
N TRP A 293 20.45 -3.45 -2.60
CA TRP A 293 20.42 -3.84 -4.01
C TRP A 293 19.95 -5.28 -4.20
N ILE A 294 20.39 -6.19 -3.32
CA ILE A 294 19.91 -7.58 -3.31
C ILE A 294 18.40 -7.60 -3.05
N GLY A 295 17.91 -6.85 -2.06
CA GLY A 295 16.48 -6.73 -1.77
C GLY A 295 15.66 -6.16 -2.94
N ILE A 296 16.14 -5.08 -3.57
CA ILE A 296 15.50 -4.48 -4.75
C ILE A 296 15.42 -5.48 -5.90
N ILE A 297 16.51 -6.19 -6.20
CA ILE A 297 16.53 -7.19 -7.28
C ILE A 297 15.56 -8.33 -6.99
N LEU A 298 15.51 -8.82 -5.74
CA LEU A 298 14.59 -9.89 -5.35
C LEU A 298 13.11 -9.46 -5.47
N ILE A 299 12.79 -8.23 -5.05
CA ILE A 299 11.44 -7.67 -5.16
C ILE A 299 11.05 -7.50 -6.63
N ILE A 300 11.95 -6.95 -7.45
CA ILE A 300 11.70 -6.79 -8.89
C ILE A 300 11.48 -8.16 -9.54
N LEU A 301 12.31 -9.15 -9.21
CA LEU A 301 12.20 -10.48 -9.78
C LEU A 301 10.91 -11.19 -9.33
N SER A 302 10.52 -11.06 -8.06
CA SER A 302 9.29 -11.66 -7.56
C SER A 302 8.05 -11.06 -8.21
N PHE A 303 7.99 -9.72 -8.33
CA PHE A 303 6.90 -9.04 -9.03
C PHE A 303 6.89 -9.39 -10.51
N ALA A 304 8.04 -9.38 -11.19
CA ALA A 304 8.13 -9.70 -12.61
C ALA A 304 7.65 -11.13 -12.91
N ILE A 305 8.01 -12.10 -12.07
CA ILE A 305 7.52 -13.48 -12.20
C ILE A 305 6.01 -13.54 -12.01
N SER A 306 5.48 -12.91 -10.95
CA SER A 306 4.03 -12.91 -10.66
C SER A 306 3.23 -12.28 -11.80
N ASP A 307 3.68 -11.13 -12.29
CA ASP A 307 3.00 -10.35 -13.33
C ASP A 307 3.07 -11.05 -14.70
N THR A 308 4.24 -11.61 -15.05
CA THR A 308 4.41 -12.39 -16.28
C THR A 308 3.53 -13.64 -16.26
N LEU A 309 3.46 -14.34 -15.12
CA LEU A 309 2.56 -15.48 -14.98
C LEU A 309 1.12 -15.03 -15.20
N SER A 310 0.64 -14.02 -14.48
CA SER A 310 -0.74 -13.52 -14.61
C SER A 310 -1.10 -13.11 -16.06
N SER A 311 -0.23 -12.35 -16.71
CA SER A 311 -0.46 -11.79 -18.04
C SER A 311 -0.52 -12.85 -19.15
N TRP A 312 0.27 -13.92 -19.03
CA TRP A 312 0.44 -14.93 -20.10
C TRP A 312 -0.20 -16.27 -19.79
N LEU A 313 -0.69 -16.48 -18.55
CA LEU A 313 -1.27 -17.75 -18.11
C LEU A 313 -2.45 -18.19 -18.99
N THR A 314 -3.37 -17.28 -19.30
CA THR A 314 -4.55 -17.61 -20.13
C THR A 314 -4.13 -18.07 -21.53
N SER A 315 -3.28 -17.30 -22.21
CA SER A 315 -2.78 -17.65 -23.56
C SER A 315 -1.98 -18.95 -23.55
N TYR A 316 -1.11 -19.15 -22.55
CA TYR A 316 -0.33 -20.38 -22.42
C TYR A 316 -1.22 -21.62 -22.25
N LEU A 317 -2.28 -21.54 -21.43
CA LEU A 317 -3.19 -22.65 -21.20
C LEU A 317 -4.00 -22.99 -22.46
N ILE A 318 -4.41 -21.99 -23.24
CA ILE A 318 -5.15 -22.19 -24.48
C ILE A 318 -4.23 -22.78 -25.56
N GLU A 319 -3.11 -22.11 -25.85
CA GLU A 319 -2.25 -22.46 -26.99
C GLU A 319 -1.36 -23.68 -26.73
N ALA A 320 -0.71 -23.76 -25.57
CA ALA A 320 0.26 -24.80 -25.28
C ALA A 320 -0.36 -26.03 -24.60
N LYS A 321 -1.43 -25.85 -23.82
CA LYS A 321 -2.12 -26.95 -23.13
C LYS A 321 -3.43 -27.38 -23.79
N GLY A 322 -3.91 -26.65 -24.80
CA GLY A 322 -5.18 -26.96 -25.48
C GLY A 322 -6.38 -26.88 -24.53
N SER A 323 -6.30 -26.07 -23.48
CA SER A 323 -7.39 -25.88 -22.53
C SER A 323 -8.49 -25.02 -23.16
N GLU A 324 -9.74 -25.30 -22.76
CA GLU A 324 -10.88 -24.49 -23.18
C GLU A 324 -10.73 -23.05 -22.66
N PRO A 325 -11.03 -22.01 -23.48
CA PRO A 325 -10.83 -20.61 -23.09
C PRO A 325 -11.48 -20.21 -21.77
N ASP A 326 -12.65 -20.79 -21.47
CA ASP A 326 -13.38 -20.51 -20.23
C ASP A 326 -12.68 -21.10 -19.01
N VAL A 327 -12.16 -22.33 -19.12
CA VAL A 327 -11.41 -23.00 -18.05
C VAL A 327 -10.13 -22.23 -17.75
N SER A 328 -9.42 -21.76 -18.78
CA SER A 328 -8.20 -20.98 -18.62
C SER A 328 -8.41 -19.66 -17.88
N ARG A 329 -9.53 -18.96 -18.13
CA ARG A 329 -9.88 -17.74 -17.40
C ARG A 329 -10.22 -18.02 -15.93
N TYR A 330 -10.89 -19.13 -15.63
CA TYR A 330 -11.14 -19.54 -14.24
C TYR A 330 -9.84 -19.90 -13.51
N GLN A 331 -8.86 -20.50 -14.20
CA GLN A 331 -7.55 -20.79 -13.63
C GLN A 331 -6.77 -19.49 -13.31
N LEU A 332 -6.84 -18.48 -14.18
CA LEU A 332 -6.30 -17.15 -13.88
C LEU A 332 -6.99 -16.49 -12.66
N SER A 333 -8.30 -16.69 -12.52
CA SER A 333 -9.03 -16.24 -11.34
C SER A 333 -8.52 -16.94 -10.07
N MET A 334 -8.32 -18.26 -10.10
CA MET A 334 -7.78 -19.02 -8.97
C MET A 334 -6.39 -18.55 -8.54
N PHE A 335 -5.54 -18.14 -9.48
CA PHE A 335 -4.23 -17.55 -9.18
C PHE A 335 -4.38 -16.30 -8.29
N TRP A 336 -5.23 -15.36 -8.67
CA TRP A 336 -5.48 -14.13 -7.89
C TRP A 336 -6.23 -14.38 -6.58
N ALA A 337 -7.10 -15.40 -6.52
CA ALA A 337 -7.71 -15.84 -5.27
C ALA A 337 -6.65 -16.30 -4.27
N GLY A 338 -5.68 -17.11 -4.71
CA GLY A 338 -4.57 -17.57 -3.87
C GLY A 338 -3.72 -16.41 -3.35
N GLU A 339 -3.42 -15.43 -4.20
CA GLU A 339 -2.65 -14.25 -3.81
C GLU A 339 -3.39 -13.36 -2.79
N SER A 340 -4.70 -13.18 -2.99
CA SER A 340 -5.57 -12.43 -2.07
C SER A 340 -5.68 -13.14 -0.72
N TYR A 341 -5.87 -14.46 -0.74
CA TYR A 341 -5.98 -15.29 0.44
C TYR A 341 -4.68 -15.25 1.27
N MET A 342 -3.53 -15.38 0.62
CA MET A 342 -2.22 -15.27 1.28
C MET A 342 -2.04 -13.94 2.02
N ARG A 343 -2.46 -12.81 1.42
CA ARG A 343 -2.42 -11.49 2.08
C ARG A 343 -3.38 -11.40 3.27
N SER A 344 -4.56 -12.01 3.15
CA SER A 344 -5.51 -12.07 4.28
C SER A 344 -5.03 -12.96 5.42
N ASP A 345 -4.35 -14.06 5.14
CA ASP A 345 -3.76 -14.93 6.16
C ASP A 345 -2.62 -14.24 6.91
N LEU A 346 -1.77 -13.49 6.20
CA LEU A 346 -0.73 -12.64 6.82
C LEU A 346 -1.35 -11.58 7.75
N LEU A 347 -2.53 -11.05 7.43
CA LEU A 347 -3.27 -10.18 8.33
C LEU A 347 -3.67 -10.92 9.61
N PHE A 348 -4.31 -12.09 9.48
CA PHE A 348 -4.74 -12.89 10.62
C PHE A 348 -3.57 -13.31 11.51
N ALA A 349 -2.44 -13.72 10.92
CA ALA A 349 -1.22 -14.02 11.67
C ALA A 349 -0.72 -12.80 12.47
N SER A 350 -0.84 -11.59 11.92
CA SER A 350 -0.49 -10.34 12.62
C SER A 350 -1.50 -9.92 13.71
N PHE A 351 -2.64 -10.60 13.83
CA PHE A 351 -3.60 -10.42 14.93
C PHE A 351 -3.35 -11.36 16.11
N TYR A 352 -2.54 -12.41 15.94
CA TYR A 352 -2.14 -13.30 17.03
C TYR A 352 -0.75 -12.90 17.55
N PRO A 353 -0.64 -12.41 18.80
CA PRO A 353 0.62 -11.99 19.40
C PRO A 353 1.58 -13.15 19.71
#